data_AF-A0A9W9HL87-F1
#
_entry.id   AF-A0A9W9HL87-F1
#
_cell.length_a   1.000
_cell.length_b   1.000
_cell.length_c   1.000
_cell.angle_alpha   90.00
_cell.angle_beta   90.00
_cell.angle_gamma   90.00
#
_symmetry.space_group_name_H-M   'P 1'
#
loop_
_entity.id
_entity.type
_entity.pdbx_description
1 polymer ?
#
loop_
_entity_poly.entity_id
_entity_poly.type
_entity_poly.pdbx_seq_one_letter_code
_entity_poly.pdbx_strand_id
1 'polypeptide(L)'
;MKVAEIGTGTGMWLLDLASQLPESVQLDGFDLSEEQFPARYIWPANVTFDKLDAFGDVPDHLANKYDVVHLRFWCCIVRNNDPTRLIRHAAGLLKPGGYLQWEDANTGKTVVRGEIAEEFAKVVRSTFSAEELYFE
;
A
#
# COMPACT_ATOMS: atom_id res chain seq x y z
N MET A 1 -14.64 1.73 -14.35
CA MET A 1 -14.18 1.39 -12.98
C MET A 1 -12.96 2.24 -12.67
N LYS A 2 -12.76 2.66 -11.42
CA LYS A 2 -11.58 3.39 -10.95
C LYS A 2 -10.96 2.67 -9.76
N VAL A 3 -9.66 2.40 -9.85
CA VAL A 3 -8.89 1.75 -8.78
C VAL A 3 -7.80 2.71 -8.32
N ALA A 4 -7.65 2.86 -7.00
CA ALA A 4 -6.50 3.51 -6.40
C ALA A 4 -5.61 2.46 -5.72
N GLU A 5 -4.30 2.59 -5.84
CA GLU A 5 -3.33 1.91 -4.97
C GLU A 5 -2.64 2.96 -4.09
N ILE A 6 -2.67 2.79 -2.76
CA ILE A 6 -1.94 3.66 -1.84
C ILE A 6 -0.67 2.95 -1.37
N GLY A 7 0.45 3.66 -1.39
CA GLY A 7 1.78 3.08 -1.13
C GLY A 7 2.29 2.30 -2.35
N THR A 8 2.11 2.85 -3.55
CA THR A 8 2.40 2.15 -4.82
C THR A 8 3.90 1.93 -5.05
N GLY A 9 4.78 2.69 -4.39
CA GLY A 9 6.24 2.59 -4.50
C GLY A 9 6.71 2.66 -5.95
N THR A 10 7.19 1.54 -6.47
CA THR A 10 7.65 1.43 -7.87
C THR A 10 6.54 1.40 -8.91
N GLY A 11 5.28 1.30 -8.49
CA GLY A 11 4.12 1.21 -9.37
C GLY A 11 3.98 -0.12 -10.12
N MET A 12 4.86 -1.09 -9.86
CA MET A 12 4.92 -2.35 -10.61
C MET A 12 3.60 -3.12 -10.59
N TRP A 13 2.96 -3.20 -9.43
CA TRP A 13 1.67 -3.90 -9.29
C TRP A 13 0.59 -3.24 -10.16
N LEU A 14 0.51 -1.91 -10.13
CA LEU A 14 -0.46 -1.16 -10.92
C LEU A 14 -0.24 -1.30 -12.43
N LEU A 15 1.03 -1.35 -12.86
CA LEU A 15 1.40 -1.58 -14.27
C LEU A 15 1.05 -3.01 -14.72
N ASP A 16 1.33 -4.02 -13.89
CA ASP A 16 0.95 -5.41 -14.17
C ASP A 16 -0.57 -5.57 -14.22
N LEU A 17 -1.29 -4.88 -13.34
CA LEU A 17 -2.75 -4.86 -13.34
C LEU A 17 -3.32 -4.18 -14.60
N ALA A 18 -2.70 -3.10 -15.05
CA ALA A 18 -3.10 -2.39 -16.27
C ALA A 18 -3.10 -3.32 -17.50
N SER A 19 -2.16 -4.27 -17.57
CA SER A 19 -2.10 -5.24 -18.67
C SER A 19 -3.22 -6.29 -18.66
N GLN A 20 -3.93 -6.43 -17.52
CA GLN A 20 -4.96 -7.45 -17.31
C GLN A 20 -6.38 -6.88 -17.33
N LEU A 21 -6.53 -5.55 -17.34
CA LEU A 21 -7.82 -4.87 -17.30
C LEU A 21 -8.12 -4.14 -18.62
N PRO A 22 -9.40 -3.92 -18.96
CA PRO A 22 -9.76 -3.06 -20.07
C PRO A 22 -9.19 -1.65 -19.90
N GLU A 23 -8.74 -1.02 -20.99
CA GLU A 23 -8.21 0.36 -20.99
C GLU A 23 -9.22 1.41 -20.49
N SER A 24 -10.52 1.06 -20.42
CA SER A 24 -11.57 1.89 -19.82
C SER A 24 -11.53 1.94 -18.29
N VAL A 25 -10.69 1.14 -17.64
CA VAL A 25 -10.45 1.18 -16.20
C VAL A 25 -9.35 2.20 -15.90
N GLN A 26 -9.65 3.20 -15.07
CA GLN A 26 -8.66 4.15 -14.57
C GLN A 26 -7.92 3.54 -13.38
N LEU A 27 -6.59 3.65 -13.39
CA LEU A 27 -5.71 3.18 -12.33
C LEU A 27 -4.86 4.36 -11.83
N ASP A 28 -4.98 4.67 -10.54
CA ASP A 28 -4.23 5.77 -9.92
C ASP A 28 -3.35 5.20 -8.80
N GLY A 29 -2.03 5.37 -8.91
CA GLY A 29 -1.06 5.00 -7.91
C GLY A 29 -0.68 6.20 -7.06
N PHE A 30 -0.65 6.03 -5.76
CA PHE A 30 -0.30 7.08 -4.82
C PHE A 30 0.83 6.64 -3.90
N ASP A 31 1.77 7.54 -3.63
CA ASP A 31 2.83 7.33 -2.64
C ASP A 31 3.21 8.64 -1.94
N LEU A 32 3.90 8.57 -0.81
CA LEU A 32 4.38 9.75 -0.10
C LEU A 32 5.43 10.51 -0.92
N SER A 33 6.24 9.81 -1.73
CA SER A 33 7.26 10.40 -2.58
C SER A 33 7.19 9.89 -4.02
N GLU A 34 7.71 10.67 -4.96
CA GLU A 34 7.79 10.31 -6.38
C GLU A 34 9.09 9.57 -6.74
N GLU A 35 9.98 9.33 -5.77
CA GLU A 35 11.35 8.88 -6.00
C GLU A 35 11.43 7.49 -6.64
N GLN A 36 10.44 6.65 -6.37
CA GLN A 36 10.37 5.28 -6.88
C GLN A 36 9.48 5.15 -8.11
N PHE A 37 8.77 6.22 -8.50
CA PHE A 37 7.84 6.14 -9.62
C PHE A 37 8.54 5.72 -10.91
N PRO A 38 7.86 4.91 -11.75
CA PRO A 38 8.42 4.55 -13.04
C PRO A 38 8.56 5.79 -13.92
N ALA A 39 9.48 5.76 -14.89
CA ALA A 39 9.66 6.89 -15.79
C ALA A 39 8.38 7.20 -16.58
N ARG A 40 7.97 8.47 -16.64
CA ARG A 40 6.65 8.89 -17.16
C ARG A 40 6.28 8.34 -18.54
N TYR A 41 7.27 8.10 -19.40
CA TYR A 41 7.07 7.60 -20.77
C TYR A 41 6.61 6.14 -20.84
N ILE A 42 6.72 5.36 -19.75
CA ILE A 42 6.26 3.97 -19.72
C ILE A 42 4.83 3.83 -19.19
N TRP A 43 4.21 4.91 -18.71
CA TRP A 43 2.88 4.83 -18.11
C TRP A 43 1.83 4.64 -19.20
N PRO A 44 0.96 3.61 -19.10
CA PRO A 44 -0.22 3.51 -19.95
C PRO A 44 -1.12 4.74 -19.84
N ALA A 45 -1.95 4.99 -20.86
CA ALA A 45 -2.81 6.16 -20.91
C ALA A 45 -3.84 6.23 -19.76
N ASN A 46 -4.23 5.06 -19.24
CA ASN A 46 -5.20 4.90 -18.15
C ASN A 46 -4.53 4.74 -16.77
N VAL A 47 -3.22 4.99 -16.66
CA VAL A 47 -2.45 4.90 -15.41
C VAL A 47 -1.87 6.26 -15.05
N THR A 48 -2.05 6.67 -13.80
CA THR A 48 -1.39 7.85 -13.23
C THR A 48 -0.67 7.52 -11.94
N PHE A 49 0.42 8.22 -11.65
CA PHE A 49 1.07 8.20 -10.35
C PHE A 49 1.17 9.62 -9.80
N ASP A 50 0.84 9.79 -8.54
CA ASP A 50 0.83 11.09 -7.87
C ASP A 50 1.16 10.97 -6.38
N LYS A 51 1.50 12.10 -5.75
CA LYS A 51 1.82 12.09 -4.31
C LYS A 51 0.57 12.14 -3.44
N LEU A 52 0.55 11.35 -2.38
CA LEU A 52 -0.49 11.36 -1.35
C LEU A 52 0.06 10.85 -0.01
N ASP A 53 -0.15 11.62 1.05
CA ASP A 53 0.10 11.15 2.42
C ASP A 53 -1.10 10.31 2.91
N ALA A 54 -0.88 9.00 3.02
CA ALA A 54 -1.88 8.03 3.46
C ALA A 54 -2.33 8.20 4.93
N PHE A 55 -1.60 8.98 5.73
CA PHE A 55 -1.93 9.28 7.12
C PHE A 55 -2.49 10.70 7.32
N GLY A 56 -2.51 11.51 6.26
CA GLY A 56 -3.08 12.84 6.24
C GLY A 56 -4.57 12.87 5.92
N ASP A 57 -5.09 14.07 5.67
CA ASP A 57 -6.48 14.26 5.24
C ASP A 57 -6.66 13.86 3.77
N VAL A 58 -7.85 13.36 3.44
CA VAL A 58 -8.21 13.04 2.05
C VAL A 58 -8.42 14.34 1.27
N PRO A 59 -7.70 14.58 0.16
CA PRO A 59 -7.93 15.77 -0.66
C PRO A 59 -9.34 15.77 -1.26
N ASP A 60 -10.00 16.94 -1.27
CA ASP A 60 -11.39 17.07 -1.73
C ASP A 60 -11.63 16.49 -3.14
N HIS A 61 -10.64 16.63 -4.03
CA HIS A 61 -10.73 16.15 -5.42
C HIS A 61 -10.57 14.62 -5.56
N LEU A 62 -10.22 13.92 -4.48
CA LEU A 62 -10.10 12.46 -4.41
C LEU A 62 -11.18 11.81 -3.54
N ALA A 63 -11.93 12.60 -2.76
CA ALA A 63 -13.00 12.09 -1.91
C ALA A 63 -14.08 11.36 -2.73
N ASN A 64 -14.46 10.16 -2.28
CA ASN A 64 -15.51 9.34 -2.88
C ASN A 64 -15.33 9.10 -4.40
N LYS A 65 -14.10 8.89 -4.86
CA LYS A 65 -13.76 8.82 -6.29
C LYS A 65 -13.55 7.40 -6.81
N TYR A 66 -13.21 6.46 -5.94
CA TYR A 66 -12.72 5.14 -6.33
C TYR A 66 -13.76 4.04 -6.06
N ASP A 67 -13.83 3.08 -6.99
CA ASP A 67 -14.63 1.86 -6.81
C ASP A 67 -13.87 0.84 -5.95
N VAL A 68 -12.54 0.81 -6.08
CA VAL A 68 -11.63 -0.03 -5.30
C VAL A 68 -10.45 0.81 -4.81
N VAL A 69 -10.08 0.66 -3.55
CA VAL A 69 -8.80 1.13 -3.00
C VAL A 69 -8.03 -0.10 -2.57
N HIS A 70 -6.81 -0.25 -3.09
CA HIS A 70 -5.91 -1.35 -2.83
C HIS A 70 -4.79 -0.92 -1.89
N LEU A 71 -4.53 -1.75 -0.88
CA LEU A 71 -3.44 -1.63 0.08
C LEU A 71 -2.63 -2.92 0.07
N ARG A 72 -1.30 -2.81 0.04
CA ARG A 72 -0.41 -3.98 0.09
C ARG A 72 0.84 -3.74 0.93
N PHE A 73 1.21 -4.73 1.74
CA PHE A 73 2.42 -4.71 2.58
C PHE A 73 2.53 -3.53 3.56
N TRP A 74 1.39 -3.08 4.07
CA TRP A 74 1.34 -1.99 5.04
C TRP A 74 1.77 -2.43 6.45
N CYS A 75 1.88 -3.74 6.72
CA CYS A 75 2.44 -4.25 7.98
C CYS A 75 3.87 -3.74 8.28
N CYS A 76 4.62 -3.34 7.25
CA CYS A 76 5.97 -2.81 7.39
C CYS A 76 6.02 -1.29 7.60
N ILE A 77 4.87 -0.62 7.62
CA ILE A 77 4.76 0.85 7.69
C ILE A 77 3.88 1.29 8.87
N VAL A 78 2.81 0.55 9.15
CA VAL A 78 1.88 0.85 10.25
C VAL A 78 2.60 0.66 11.59
N ARG A 79 2.85 1.77 12.27
CA ARG A 79 3.44 1.79 13.62
C ARG A 79 2.41 1.50 14.70
N ASN A 80 2.88 0.95 15.82
CA ASN A 80 2.07 0.66 17.01
C ASN A 80 0.87 -0.26 16.75
N ASN A 81 0.90 -1.00 15.64
CA ASN A 81 -0.21 -1.82 15.18
C ASN A 81 -1.54 -1.03 15.08
N ASP A 82 -1.47 0.28 14.77
CA ASP A 82 -2.63 1.15 14.63
C ASP A 82 -2.85 1.59 13.17
N PRO A 83 -3.63 0.83 12.39
CA PRO A 83 -3.95 1.17 11.00
C PRO A 83 -5.08 2.19 10.88
N THR A 84 -5.59 2.77 11.97
CA THR A 84 -6.85 3.52 11.97
C THR A 84 -6.84 4.69 10.98
N ARG A 85 -5.76 5.48 10.94
CA ARG A 85 -5.67 6.62 10.01
C ARG A 85 -5.62 6.16 8.56
N LEU A 86 -4.83 5.12 8.26
CA LEU A 86 -4.75 4.53 6.93
C LEU A 86 -6.11 4.05 6.45
N ILE A 87 -6.85 3.31 7.29
CA ILE A 87 -8.19 2.81 6.96
C ILE A 87 -9.15 3.97 6.72
N ARG A 88 -9.13 5.01 7.58
CA ARG A 88 -9.99 6.18 7.40
C ARG A 88 -9.68 6.94 6.11
N HIS A 89 -8.41 7.12 5.80
CA HIS A 89 -7.97 7.77 4.57
C HIS A 89 -8.43 6.97 3.34
N ALA A 90 -8.13 5.67 3.31
CA ALA A 90 -8.56 4.77 2.23
C ALA A 90 -10.09 4.74 2.09
N ALA A 91 -10.83 4.72 3.19
CA ALA A 91 -12.29 4.78 3.18
C ALA A 91 -12.83 6.10 2.63
N GLY A 92 -12.18 7.23 2.89
CA GLY A 92 -12.59 8.54 2.36
C GLY A 92 -12.39 8.67 0.84
N LEU A 93 -11.49 7.88 0.25
CA LEU A 93 -11.30 7.79 -1.19
C LEU A 93 -12.40 6.97 -1.89
N LEU A 94 -13.05 6.05 -1.16
CA LEU A 94 -14.04 5.13 -1.72
C LEU A 94 -15.38 5.81 -1.96
N LYS A 95 -15.99 5.55 -3.11
CA LYS A 95 -17.41 5.83 -3.35
C LYS A 95 -18.28 5.08 -2.33
N PRO A 96 -19.52 5.55 -2.08
CA PRO A 96 -20.52 4.73 -1.38
C PRO A 96 -20.67 3.35 -2.07
N GLY A 97 -20.43 2.28 -1.31
CA GLY A 97 -20.46 0.90 -1.81
C GLY A 97 -19.17 0.41 -2.49
N GLY A 98 -18.09 1.21 -2.46
CA GLY A 98 -16.77 0.79 -2.92
C GLY A 98 -16.09 -0.22 -1.98
N TYR A 99 -15.00 -0.80 -2.46
CA TYR A 99 -14.30 -1.90 -1.78
C TYR A 99 -12.87 -1.49 -1.37
N LEU A 100 -12.54 -1.72 -0.10
CA LEU A 100 -11.16 -1.74 0.35
C LEU A 100 -10.62 -3.17 0.17
N GLN A 101 -9.58 -3.33 -0.63
CA GLN A 101 -8.85 -4.57 -0.76
C GLN A 101 -7.48 -4.43 -0.08
N TRP A 102 -7.23 -5.26 0.94
CA TRP A 102 -5.98 -5.25 1.68
C TRP A 102 -5.31 -6.62 1.57
N GLU A 103 -4.11 -6.65 1.01
CA GLU A 103 -3.23 -7.82 0.97
C GLU A 103 -2.00 -7.61 1.86
N ASP A 104 -1.69 -8.54 2.77
CA ASP A 104 -0.51 -8.39 3.62
C ASP A 104 0.19 -9.72 3.94
N ALA A 105 1.43 -9.62 4.39
CA ALA A 105 2.23 -10.76 4.80
C ALA A 105 1.70 -11.34 6.13
N ASN A 106 1.65 -12.67 6.23
CA ASN A 106 1.39 -13.34 7.50
C ASN A 106 2.68 -13.50 8.30
N THR A 107 3.05 -12.45 9.02
CA THR A 107 4.35 -12.33 9.70
C THR A 107 4.44 -13.14 11.00
N GLY A 108 3.30 -13.47 11.62
CA GLY A 108 3.21 -14.30 12.83
C GLY A 108 3.56 -15.79 12.62
N LYS A 109 3.77 -16.25 11.38
CA LYS A 109 4.08 -17.67 11.06
C LYS A 109 5.50 -17.89 10.51
N THR A 110 6.46 -17.08 10.97
CA THR A 110 7.85 -17.19 10.52
C THR A 110 8.48 -18.52 10.96
N VAL A 111 9.09 -19.25 10.01
CA VAL A 111 9.85 -20.48 10.29
C VAL A 111 11.31 -20.11 10.56
N VAL A 112 11.75 -20.29 11.81
CA VAL A 112 13.14 -20.10 12.23
C VAL A 112 13.66 -21.43 12.76
N ARG A 113 14.80 -21.91 12.26
CA ARG A 113 15.37 -23.20 12.65
C ARG A 113 16.88 -23.12 12.78
N GLY A 114 17.39 -23.57 13.94
CA GLY A 114 18.81 -23.64 14.23
C GLY A 114 19.30 -22.44 15.03
N GLU A 115 20.31 -22.67 15.86
CA GLU A 115 20.78 -21.73 16.88
C GLU A 115 21.12 -20.34 16.28
N ILE A 116 21.90 -20.30 15.20
CA ILE A 116 22.28 -19.02 14.55
C ILE A 116 21.06 -18.26 14.02
N ALA A 117 20.09 -18.97 13.42
CA ALA A 117 18.90 -18.33 12.87
C ALA A 117 17.99 -17.78 13.99
N GLU A 118 17.91 -18.50 15.11
CA GLU A 118 17.15 -18.08 16.29
C GLU A 118 17.76 -16.84 16.96
N GLU A 119 19.10 -16.79 17.09
CA GLU A 119 19.80 -15.59 17.57
C GLU A 119 19.60 -14.40 16.63
N PHE A 120 19.71 -14.61 15.32
CA PHE A 120 19.45 -13.54 14.35
C PHE A 120 17.99 -13.06 14.40
N ALA A 121 17.02 -13.97 14.56
CA ALA A 121 15.61 -13.61 14.66
C ALA A 121 15.32 -12.73 15.89
N LYS A 122 16.02 -12.94 17.02
CA LYS A 122 15.91 -12.05 18.20
C LYS A 122 16.37 -10.64 17.88
N VAL A 123 17.50 -10.51 17.18
CA VAL A 123 18.02 -9.20 16.73
C VAL A 123 17.01 -8.52 15.81
N VAL A 124 16.51 -9.24 14.79
CA VAL A 124 15.52 -8.72 13.84
C VAL A 124 14.26 -8.24 14.56
N ARG A 125 13.71 -9.03 15.49
CA ARG A 125 12.53 -8.61 16.29
C ARG A 125 12.81 -7.35 17.09
N SER A 126 13.95 -7.28 17.77
CA SER A 126 14.32 -6.10 18.56
C SER A 126 14.46 -4.83 17.70
N THR A 127 14.99 -4.96 16.48
CA THR A 127 15.10 -3.86 15.51
C THR A 127 13.72 -3.37 15.09
N PHE A 128 12.80 -4.27 14.76
CA PHE A 128 11.44 -3.87 14.38
C PHE A 128 10.67 -3.23 15.53
N SER A 129 10.74 -3.81 16.73
CA SER A 129 10.10 -3.24 17.91
C SER A 129 10.65 -1.86 18.28
N ALA A 130 11.94 -1.61 18.05
CA ALA A 130 12.54 -0.28 18.26
C ALA A 130 11.97 0.79 17.31
N GLU A 131 11.47 0.39 16.14
CA GLU A 131 10.81 1.25 15.15
C GLU A 131 9.26 1.21 15.27
N GLU A 132 8.75 0.66 16.38
CA GLU A 132 7.31 0.49 16.65
C GLU A 132 6.59 -0.41 15.61
N LEU A 133 7.33 -1.30 14.95
CA LEU A 133 6.79 -2.31 14.03
C LEU A 133 6.67 -3.65 14.76
N TYR A 134 5.45 -4.20 14.76
CA TYR A 134 5.11 -5.42 15.48
C TYR A 134 4.57 -6.48 14.52
N PHE A 135 5.14 -7.68 14.60
CA PHE A 135 4.94 -8.77 13.64
C PHE A 135 4.50 -10.07 14.35
N GLU A 136 3.57 -9.93 15.29
CA GLU A 136 3.11 -10.98 16.21
C GLU A 136 1.78 -11.62 15.80
#